data_AF-A0AAW1DRJ7-F1
#
_entry.id   AF-A0AAW1DRJ7-F1
#
_cell.length_a   1.000
_cell.length_b   1.000
_cell.length_c   1.000
_cell.angle_alpha   90.00
_cell.angle_beta   90.00
_cell.angle_gamma   90.00
#
_symmetry.space_group_name_H-M   'P 1'
#
loop_
_entity.id
_entity.type
_entity.pdbx_description
1 polymer ?
#
loop_
_entity_poly.entity_id
_entity_poly.type
_entity_poly.pdbx_seq_one_letter_code
_entity_poly.pdbx_strand_id
1 'polypeptide(L)'
;MFKYGIFLLFLSFTIAERVQFQPCDSKSQEICKVYDLDVEPCPNGDKGEPCKMKRGTLANLSFKYNPTWSQEGVLKTRAYWVSMIDIPFAGIDTDGCKVTKCPPVQNAENFYNYSLNIADSFPPKKYDVKFKLWDDRPDSKKNACCLIFKLKIL
;
A
#
# COMPACT_ATOMS: atom_id res chain seq x y z
N MET A 1 -25.23 -40.65 -32.47
CA MET A 1 -24.91 -40.29 -31.08
C MET A 1 -23.62 -39.48 -31.07
N PHE A 2 -23.65 -38.14 -31.02
CA PHE A 2 -22.49 -37.33 -30.61
C PHE A 2 -23.03 -36.01 -30.03
N LYS A 3 -23.14 -35.96 -28.70
CA LYS A 3 -23.49 -34.75 -27.93
C LYS A 3 -22.20 -33.94 -27.73
N TYR A 4 -22.01 -32.86 -28.49
CA TYR A 4 -20.93 -31.90 -28.26
C TYR A 4 -21.34 -30.97 -27.12
N GLY A 5 -20.72 -31.15 -25.94
CA GLY A 5 -20.87 -30.23 -24.83
C GLY A 5 -19.98 -29.00 -25.04
N ILE A 6 -20.59 -27.83 -25.19
CA ILE A 6 -19.90 -26.54 -25.20
C ILE A 6 -19.59 -26.18 -23.74
N PHE A 7 -18.31 -26.20 -23.37
CA PHE A 7 -17.83 -25.76 -22.06
C PHE A 7 -17.50 -24.27 -22.14
N LEU A 8 -18.42 -23.41 -21.68
CA LEU A 8 -18.25 -21.96 -21.59
C LEU A 8 -17.31 -21.63 -20.43
N LEU A 9 -16.04 -21.30 -20.74
CA LEU A 9 -15.10 -20.71 -19.79
C LEU A 9 -15.49 -19.24 -19.55
N PHE A 10 -16.01 -18.91 -18.37
CA PHE A 10 -16.14 -17.52 -17.93
C PHE A 10 -14.75 -17.00 -17.54
N LEU A 11 -14.10 -16.25 -18.44
CA LEU A 11 -12.95 -15.42 -18.11
C LEU A 11 -13.45 -14.18 -17.36
N SER A 12 -13.30 -14.18 -16.04
CA SER A 12 -13.50 -13.00 -15.21
C SER A 12 -12.38 -12.00 -15.53
N PHE A 13 -12.70 -10.91 -16.22
CA PHE A 13 -11.79 -9.77 -16.33
C PHE A 13 -11.83 -9.01 -14.99
N THR A 14 -10.84 -9.24 -14.13
CA THR A 14 -10.61 -8.39 -12.97
C THR A 14 -9.98 -7.09 -13.46
N ILE A 15 -10.76 -6.00 -13.45
CA ILE A 15 -10.21 -4.67 -13.68
C ILE A 15 -9.39 -4.33 -12.43
N ALA A 16 -8.09 -4.13 -12.60
CA ALA A 16 -7.25 -3.56 -11.54
C ALA A 16 -7.66 -2.08 -11.35
N GLU A 17 -8.46 -1.81 -10.33
CA GLU A 17 -8.95 -0.47 -10.00
C GLU A 17 -7.86 0.29 -9.22
N ARG A 18 -7.20 1.26 -9.88
CA ARG A 18 -6.20 2.11 -9.23
C ARG A 18 -6.84 2.98 -8.16
N VAL A 19 -6.39 2.83 -6.91
CA VAL A 19 -6.92 3.55 -5.76
C VAL A 19 -6.37 4.98 -5.71
N GLN A 20 -7.26 5.94 -5.47
CA GLN A 20 -6.86 7.33 -5.24
C GLN A 20 -6.09 7.47 -3.92
N PHE A 21 -4.94 8.13 -3.96
CA PHE A 21 -4.14 8.45 -2.78
C PHE A 21 -3.64 9.89 -2.84
N GLN A 22 -3.18 10.39 -1.69
CA GLN A 22 -2.55 11.70 -1.57
C GLN A 22 -1.11 11.54 -1.05
N PRO A 23 -0.19 12.44 -1.47
CA PRO A 23 1.12 12.52 -0.86
C PRO A 23 1.02 12.96 0.61
N CYS A 24 2.02 12.63 1.42
CA CYS A 24 2.02 13.01 2.84
C CYS A 24 2.33 14.49 3.06
N ASP A 25 3.11 15.08 2.17
CA ASP A 25 3.44 16.50 2.13
C ASP A 25 3.89 16.87 0.69
N SER A 26 4.06 18.17 0.42
CA SER A 26 4.40 18.67 -0.90
C SER A 26 5.76 18.19 -1.42
N LYS A 27 6.71 17.85 -0.55
CA LYS A 27 8.07 17.43 -0.91
C LYS A 27 8.20 15.92 -1.06
N SER A 28 7.29 15.15 -0.48
CA SER A 28 7.36 13.69 -0.47
C SER A 28 7.47 13.08 -1.88
N GLN A 29 6.79 13.65 -2.89
CA GLN A 29 6.85 13.18 -4.27
C GLN A 29 8.14 13.59 -5.01
N GLU A 30 8.83 14.64 -4.55
CA GLU A 30 10.15 15.03 -5.08
C GLU A 30 11.25 14.11 -4.54
N ILE A 31 11.11 13.65 -3.29
CA ILE A 31 12.06 12.76 -2.60
C ILE A 31 11.86 11.31 -3.03
N CYS A 32 10.60 10.87 -3.11
CA CYS A 32 10.26 9.54 -3.61
C CYS A 32 8.89 9.59 -4.29
N LYS A 33 8.91 9.50 -5.61
CA LYS A 33 7.69 9.51 -6.41
C LYS A 33 6.96 8.19 -6.20
N VAL A 34 5.71 8.25 -5.73
CA VAL A 34 4.84 7.08 -5.53
C VAL A 34 3.71 7.14 -6.56
N TYR A 35 3.35 6.02 -7.16
CA TYR A 35 2.31 5.94 -8.17
C TYR A 35 1.75 4.52 -8.31
N ASP A 36 0.64 4.40 -9.05
CA ASP A 36 -0.05 3.13 -9.31
C ASP A 36 -0.38 2.34 -8.04
N LEU A 37 -1.02 3.00 -7.06
CA LEU A 37 -1.54 2.32 -5.88
C LEU A 37 -2.70 1.40 -6.28
N ASP A 38 -2.60 0.14 -5.90
CA ASP A 38 -3.62 -0.88 -6.01
C ASP A 38 -3.88 -1.49 -4.64
N VAL A 39 -5.16 -1.70 -4.32
CA VAL A 39 -5.58 -2.35 -3.08
C VAL A 39 -6.66 -3.38 -3.42
N GLU A 40 -6.39 -4.64 -3.13
CA GLU A 40 -7.29 -5.74 -3.44
C GLU A 40 -7.76 -6.43 -2.15
N PRO A 41 -9.08 -6.58 -1.92
CA PRO A 41 -10.20 -6.08 -2.72
C PRO A 41 -10.56 -4.63 -2.37
N CYS A 42 -10.66 -3.74 -3.35
CA CYS A 42 -11.18 -2.38 -3.15
C CYS A 42 -12.11 -1.94 -4.29
N PRO A 43 -13.35 -2.47 -4.35
CA PRO A 43 -14.29 -2.09 -5.39
C PRO A 43 -14.63 -0.60 -5.28
N ASN A 44 -14.54 0.13 -6.39
CA ASN A 44 -14.69 1.59 -6.53
C ASN A 44 -13.54 2.42 -5.95
N GLY A 45 -12.35 1.84 -5.77
CA GLY A 45 -11.17 2.59 -5.31
C GLY A 45 -10.75 3.70 -6.27
N ASP A 46 -11.02 3.51 -7.57
CA ASP A 46 -10.84 4.47 -8.65
C ASP A 46 -11.71 5.72 -8.53
N LYS A 47 -12.89 5.58 -7.90
CA LYS A 47 -13.85 6.68 -7.65
C LYS A 47 -13.53 7.49 -6.40
N GLY A 48 -12.44 7.16 -5.69
CA GLY A 48 -12.03 7.84 -4.46
C GLY A 48 -12.89 7.49 -3.23
N GLU A 49 -13.73 6.45 -3.32
CA GLU A 49 -14.39 5.90 -2.14
C GLU A 49 -13.36 5.21 -1.22
N PRO A 50 -13.56 5.24 0.12
CA PRO A 50 -12.71 4.46 1.00
C PRO A 50 -12.82 2.95 0.72
N CYS A 51 -11.68 2.27 0.64
CA CYS A 51 -11.63 0.82 0.51
C CYS A 51 -12.32 0.15 1.70
N LYS A 52 -13.40 -0.59 1.45
CA LYS A 52 -14.21 -1.25 2.49
C LYS A 52 -13.62 -2.62 2.80
N MET A 53 -13.02 -2.76 3.98
CA MET A 53 -12.40 -4.01 4.42
C MET A 53 -13.12 -4.60 5.62
N LYS A 54 -13.34 -5.91 5.61
CA LYS A 54 -13.89 -6.62 6.76
C LYS A 54 -12.76 -7.00 7.71
N ARG A 55 -13.05 -6.96 9.01
CA ARG A 55 -12.16 -7.56 10.01
C ARG A 55 -11.97 -9.06 9.77
N GLY A 56 -10.80 -9.55 10.16
CA GLY A 56 -10.38 -10.94 9.96
C GLY A 56 -10.04 -11.30 8.52
N THR A 57 -9.98 -10.32 7.60
CA THR A 57 -9.66 -10.55 6.19
C THR A 57 -8.26 -10.05 5.82
N LEU A 58 -7.71 -10.66 4.77
CA LEU A 58 -6.49 -10.22 4.12
C LEU A 58 -6.84 -9.31 2.96
N ALA A 59 -6.11 -8.21 2.85
CA ALA A 59 -6.07 -7.36 1.67
C ALA A 59 -4.64 -7.30 1.15
N ASN A 60 -4.46 -7.16 -0.15
CA ASN A 60 -3.17 -6.89 -0.76
C ASN A 60 -3.10 -5.41 -1.10
N LEU A 61 -1.97 -4.80 -0.79
CA LEU A 61 -1.64 -3.43 -1.16
C LEU A 61 -0.36 -3.46 -1.98
N SER A 62 -0.40 -2.86 -3.16
CA SER A 62 0.78 -2.71 -3.99
C SER A 62 0.88 -1.29 -4.54
N PHE A 63 2.10 -0.79 -4.70
CA PHE A 63 2.35 0.46 -5.40
C PHE A 63 3.75 0.46 -6.01
N LYS A 64 3.94 1.34 -6.97
CA LYS A 64 5.26 1.63 -7.55
C LYS A 64 5.86 2.85 -6.91
N TYR A 65 7.18 2.86 -6.78
CA TYR A 65 7.90 4.01 -6.27
C TYR A 65 9.26 4.21 -6.93
N ASN A 66 9.71 5.46 -7.00
CA ASN A 66 11.01 5.84 -7.52
C ASN A 66 11.71 6.78 -6.51
N PRO A 67 12.67 6.27 -5.71
CA PRO A 67 13.36 7.04 -4.69
C PRO A 67 14.56 7.79 -5.28
N THR A 68 14.76 9.04 -4.86
CA THR A 68 15.99 9.81 -5.21
C THR A 68 17.16 9.51 -4.28
N TRP A 69 16.98 8.61 -3.32
CA TRP A 69 17.97 8.19 -2.32
C TRP A 69 18.35 6.72 -2.51
N SER A 70 19.57 6.38 -2.11
CA SER A 70 20.05 5.00 -1.99
C SER A 70 19.88 4.51 -0.55
N GLN A 71 19.62 3.21 -0.38
CA GLN A 71 19.61 2.59 0.94
C GLN A 71 21.06 2.40 1.41
N GLU A 72 21.41 3.01 2.55
CA GLU A 72 22.71 2.79 3.22
C GLU A 72 22.55 2.18 4.62
N GLY A 73 21.37 2.29 5.22
CA GLY A 73 21.02 1.70 6.50
C GLY A 73 19.99 0.57 6.39
N VAL A 74 19.19 0.42 7.45
CA VAL A 74 18.12 -0.57 7.49
C VAL A 74 16.88 0.02 6.85
N LEU A 75 16.38 -0.61 5.78
CA LEU A 75 15.12 -0.23 5.18
C LEU A 75 13.97 -0.57 6.12
N LYS A 76 13.14 0.42 6.44
CA LYS A 76 12.00 0.29 7.33
C LYS A 76 10.69 0.63 6.63
N THR A 77 9.63 -0.07 7.00
CA THR A 77 8.25 0.25 6.58
C THR A 77 7.33 0.36 7.78
N ARG A 78 6.25 1.16 7.65
CA ARG A 78 5.19 1.24 8.66
C ARG A 78 3.92 1.83 8.09
N ALA A 79 2.78 1.42 8.64
CA ALA A 79 1.50 2.10 8.43
C ALA A 79 1.03 2.81 9.70
N TYR A 80 0.40 3.96 9.52
CA TYR A 80 -0.17 4.78 10.58
C TYR A 80 -1.59 5.19 10.24
N TRP A 81 -2.44 5.29 11.26
CA TRP A 81 -3.67 6.05 11.17
C TRP A 81 -3.36 7.53 11.39
N VAL A 82 -3.69 8.36 10.41
CA VAL A 82 -3.53 9.81 10.49
C VAL A 82 -4.53 10.38 11.49
N SER A 83 -4.01 11.06 12.51
CA SER A 83 -4.79 11.79 13.51
C SER A 83 -3.99 13.03 13.97
N MET A 84 -4.35 13.67 15.09
CA MET A 84 -3.51 14.75 15.67
C MET A 84 -2.08 14.27 15.95
N ILE A 85 -1.93 13.00 16.31
CA ILE A 85 -0.66 12.29 16.43
C ILE A 85 -0.80 11.00 15.60
N ASP A 86 0.12 10.73 14.68
CA ASP A 86 0.05 9.51 13.86
C ASP A 86 0.11 8.26 14.76
N ILE A 87 -0.93 7.41 14.70
CA ILE A 87 -1.03 6.20 15.52
C ILE A 87 -0.58 5.01 14.68
N PRO A 88 0.50 4.28 15.07
CA PRO A 88 0.96 3.14 14.29
C PRO A 88 -0.04 1.98 14.36
N PHE A 89 -0.30 1.33 13.22
CA PHE A 89 -1.03 0.07 13.20
C PHE A 89 -0.19 -1.03 13.85
N ALA A 90 -0.82 -1.82 14.73
CA ALA A 90 -0.18 -2.95 15.39
C ALA A 90 -0.05 -4.15 14.42
N GLY A 91 0.95 -5.00 14.65
CA GLY A 91 1.13 -6.25 13.90
C GLY A 91 1.74 -6.10 12.50
N ILE A 92 2.13 -4.90 12.09
CA ILE A 92 2.87 -4.69 10.85
C ILE A 92 4.36 -4.90 11.09
N ASP A 93 4.97 -5.79 10.32
CA ASP A 93 6.42 -5.97 10.32
C ASP A 93 7.10 -4.70 9.80
N THR A 94 8.13 -4.24 10.52
CA THR A 94 8.81 -2.99 10.18
C THR A 94 9.97 -3.18 9.20
N ASP A 95 10.33 -4.42 8.88
CA ASP A 95 11.37 -4.72 7.89
C ASP A 95 10.90 -4.39 6.47
N GLY A 96 11.44 -3.31 5.90
CA GLY A 96 11.11 -2.87 4.55
C GLY A 96 11.49 -3.90 3.47
N CYS A 97 12.49 -4.75 3.73
CA CYS A 97 12.93 -5.76 2.78
C CYS A 97 11.95 -6.94 2.62
N LYS A 98 10.92 -7.01 3.47
CA LYS A 98 9.83 -8.00 3.33
C LYS A 98 8.76 -7.57 2.34
N VAL A 99 8.69 -6.28 2.01
CA VAL A 99 7.66 -5.69 1.15
C VAL A 99 8.22 -5.13 -0.15
N THR A 100 9.55 -5.05 -0.28
CA THR A 100 10.21 -4.66 -1.52
C THR A 100 11.60 -5.29 -1.61
N LYS A 101 12.21 -5.23 -2.80
CA LYS A 101 13.57 -5.70 -3.02
C LYS A 101 14.57 -4.76 -2.37
N CYS A 102 15.50 -5.33 -1.61
CA CYS A 102 16.61 -4.60 -1.02
C CYS A 102 17.95 -4.87 -1.74
N PRO A 103 18.77 -3.84 -1.98
CA PRO A 103 18.42 -2.42 -1.85
C PRO A 103 17.45 -1.98 -2.96
N PRO A 104 16.55 -1.01 -2.70
CA PRO A 104 15.79 -0.37 -3.76
C PRO A 104 16.76 0.37 -4.70
N VAL A 105 16.44 0.36 -5.99
CA VAL A 105 17.26 1.00 -7.01
C VAL A 105 16.95 2.50 -7.02
N GLN A 106 17.94 3.33 -6.71
CA GLN A 106 17.84 4.78 -6.75
C GLN A 106 17.53 5.27 -8.18
N ASN A 107 16.67 6.29 -8.30
CA ASN A 107 16.25 6.90 -9.55
C ASN A 107 15.60 5.93 -10.56
N ALA A 108 15.10 4.78 -10.09
CA ALA A 108 14.43 3.77 -10.91
C ALA A 108 13.11 3.32 -10.28
N GLU A 109 12.26 2.70 -11.09
CA GLU A 109 11.01 2.09 -10.63
C GLU A 109 11.29 0.87 -9.73
N ASN A 110 10.66 0.85 -8.57
CA ASN A 110 10.66 -0.23 -7.61
C ASN A 110 9.21 -0.58 -7.25
N PHE A 111 9.01 -1.78 -6.70
CA PHE A 111 7.68 -2.32 -6.39
C PHE A 111 7.55 -2.58 -4.90
N TYR A 112 6.49 -2.06 -4.31
CA TYR A 112 6.09 -2.35 -2.95
C TYR A 112 4.88 -3.29 -2.98
N ASN A 113 4.94 -4.38 -2.23
CA ASN A 113 3.86 -5.36 -2.11
C ASN A 113 3.71 -5.77 -0.65
N TYR A 114 2.50 -5.61 -0.11
CA TYR A 114 2.21 -5.91 1.29
C TYR A 114 0.84 -6.55 1.43
N SER A 115 0.78 -7.69 2.11
CA SER A 115 -0.49 -8.29 2.53
C SER A 115 -0.89 -7.71 3.89
N LEU A 116 -1.89 -6.84 3.87
CA LEU A 116 -2.50 -6.21 5.01
C LEU A 116 -3.48 -7.17 5.70
N ASN A 117 -3.15 -7.60 6.92
CA ASN A 117 -4.09 -8.31 7.78
C ASN A 117 -4.94 -7.30 8.58
N ILE A 118 -6.26 -7.30 8.35
CA ILE A 118 -7.21 -6.44 9.05
C ILE A 118 -7.62 -7.13 10.35
N ALA A 119 -6.86 -6.90 11.42
CA ALA A 119 -7.10 -7.54 12.71
C ALA A 119 -8.51 -7.23 13.28
N ASP A 120 -9.11 -8.22 13.96
CA ASP A 120 -10.43 -8.10 14.58
C ASP A 120 -10.52 -7.03 15.68
N SER A 121 -9.37 -6.69 16.26
CA SER A 121 -9.22 -5.66 17.29
C SER A 121 -9.30 -4.24 16.73
N PHE A 122 -9.18 -4.03 15.42
CA PHE A 122 -9.27 -2.70 14.83
C PHE A 122 -10.72 -2.17 14.85
N PRO A 123 -11.00 -0.98 15.41
CA PRO A 123 -12.36 -0.46 15.46
C PRO A 123 -12.99 -0.27 14.06
N PRO A 124 -14.29 -0.57 13.88
CA PRO A 124 -14.98 -0.31 12.62
C PRO A 124 -15.22 1.19 12.44
N LYS A 125 -14.44 1.81 11.56
CA LYS A 125 -14.55 3.23 11.19
C LYS A 125 -13.76 3.54 9.92
N LYS A 126 -13.77 4.81 9.52
CA LYS A 126 -12.90 5.32 8.45
C LYS A 126 -11.51 5.66 9.00
N TYR A 127 -10.48 5.35 8.21
CA TYR A 127 -9.09 5.60 8.49
C TYR A 127 -8.46 6.26 7.26
N ASP A 128 -7.73 7.35 7.49
CA ASP A 128 -6.71 7.80 6.56
C ASP A 128 -5.43 7.04 6.92
N VAL A 129 -5.01 6.13 6.05
CA VAL A 129 -3.88 5.22 6.30
C VAL A 129 -2.66 5.77 5.60
N LYS A 130 -1.67 6.18 6.40
CA LYS A 130 -0.36 6.66 5.95
C LYS A 130 0.63 5.51 5.90
N PHE A 131 1.11 5.16 4.71
CA PHE A 131 2.21 4.21 4.52
C PHE A 131 3.52 4.95 4.34
N LYS A 132 4.57 4.46 5.02
CA LYS A 132 5.94 4.98 4.90
C LYS A 132 6.92 3.85 4.60
N LEU A 133 7.88 4.15 3.74
CA LEU A 133 9.09 3.34 3.51
C LEU A 133 10.30 4.30 3.57
N TRP A 134 11.28 4.03 4.41
CA TRP A 134 12.44 4.92 4.59
C TRP A 134 13.70 4.14 4.94
N ASP A 135 14.85 4.75 4.67
CA ASP A 135 16.15 4.28 5.15
C ASP A 135 16.40 4.79 6.58
N ASP A 136 16.47 3.89 7.56
CA ASP A 136 16.55 4.25 8.98
C ASP A 136 17.98 4.62 9.39
N ARG A 137 18.29 5.91 9.22
CA ARG A 137 19.56 6.53 9.64
C ARG A 137 19.30 7.84 10.41
N PRO A 138 20.27 8.31 11.23
CA PRO A 138 20.13 9.50 12.06
C PRO A 138 19.61 10.76 11.34
N ASP A 139 19.78 10.87 10.01
CA ASP A 139 19.33 12.03 9.21
C ASP A 139 18.40 11.67 8.02
N SER A 140 18.07 10.39 7.82
CA SER A 140 17.37 9.91 6.61
C SER A 140 15.86 9.73 6.79
N LYS A 141 15.29 10.02 7.97
CA LYS A 141 13.82 9.96 8.19
C LYS A 141 13.02 10.92 7.28
N LYS A 142 13.69 11.91 6.68
CA LYS A 142 13.13 12.81 5.67
C LYS A 142 13.14 12.18 4.26
N ASN A 143 14.03 11.22 4.01
CA ASN A 143 14.16 10.49 2.76
C ASN A 143 13.22 9.26 2.79
N ALA A 144 11.93 9.51 2.61
CA ALA A 144 10.90 8.49 2.71
C ALA A 144 9.93 8.53 1.53
N CYS A 145 9.55 7.35 1.06
CA CYS A 145 8.35 7.19 0.24
C CYS A 145 7.13 7.24 1.17
N CYS A 146 6.14 8.04 0.81
CA CYS A 146 4.99 8.27 1.67
C CYS A 146 3.71 8.51 0.86
N LEU A 147 2.64 7.80 1.24
CA LEU A 147 1.30 7.95 0.65
C LEU A 147 0.25 7.85 1.75
N ILE A 148 -0.92 8.45 1.51
CA ILE A 148 -2.11 8.31 2.35
C ILE A 148 -3.28 7.90 1.47
N PHE A 149 -3.99 6.85 1.83
CA PHE A 149 -5.26 6.47 1.18
C PHE A 149 -6.36 6.20 2.22
N LYS A 150 -7.60 6.16 1.75
CA LYS A 150 -8.78 6.03 2.61
C LYS A 150 -9.21 4.58 2.73
N LEU A 151 -9.35 4.11 3.96
CA LEU A 151 -9.81 2.78 4.32
C LEU A 151 -11.07 2.90 5.19
N LYS A 152 -12.04 2.00 5.04
CA LYS A 152 -13.15 1.83 5.98
C LYS A 152 -13.17 0.39 6.47
N ILE A 153 -12.93 0.21 7.75
CA ILE A 153 -13.07 -1.10 8.40
C ILE A 153 -14.54 -1.33 8.77
N LEU A 154 -15.06 -2.52 8.45
CA LEU A 154 -16.40 -3.00 8.71
C LEU A 154 -16.44 -3.99 9.89
#